data_AF-A0A251T020-F1
#
_entry.id   AF-A0A251T020-F1
#
_cell.length_a   1.000
_cell.length_b   1.000
_cell.length_c   1.000
_cell.angle_alpha   90.00
_cell.angle_beta   90.00
_cell.angle_gamma   90.00
#
_symmetry.space_group_name_H-M   'P 1'
#
loop_
_entity.id
_entity.type
_entity.pdbx_description
1 polymer ?
#
loop_
_entity_poly.entity_id
_entity_poly.type
_entity_poly.pdbx_seq_one_letter_code
_entity_poly.pdbx_strand_id
1 'polypeptide(L)'
;MEKDVKARVGFSGPVDNLKASNFPAVLLRIGEWEYVSKYEGDLVAKCYFAKHKLVWEVLDGGLKNKIEIEWEAIIGLKAHCPDNGPGTLTIVLGKQPLFFRETNPQPRKHTVWQATTDFTNGEASNYRYSFCTLST
;
A
#
# COMPACT_ATOMS: atom_id res chain seq x y z
N MET A 1 9.42 -14.57 41.31
CA MET A 1 8.14 -14.56 40.57
C MET A 1 8.45 -14.16 39.15
N GLU A 2 8.77 -15.15 38.32
CA GLU A 2 8.96 -14.99 36.87
C GLU A 2 7.61 -14.69 36.22
N LYS A 3 7.62 -13.81 35.21
CA LYS A 3 6.58 -13.76 34.19
C LYS A 3 7.24 -13.88 32.83
N ASP A 4 6.87 -14.95 32.14
CA ASP A 4 7.30 -15.38 30.82
C ASP A 4 7.31 -14.26 29.78
N VAL A 5 8.47 -14.07 29.15
CA VAL A 5 8.58 -13.41 27.85
C VAL A 5 8.16 -14.44 26.80
N LYS A 6 6.88 -14.40 26.40
CA LYS A 6 6.38 -15.23 25.30
C LYS A 6 7.09 -14.83 24.02
N ALA A 7 7.97 -15.71 23.56
CA ALA A 7 8.71 -15.60 22.31
C ALA A 7 7.76 -15.25 21.15
N ARG A 8 8.14 -14.23 20.36
CA ARG A 8 7.50 -13.94 19.08
C ARG A 8 7.85 -15.09 18.13
N VAL A 9 6.82 -15.74 17.60
CA VAL A 9 6.95 -16.81 16.61
C VAL A 9 7.68 -16.26 15.39
N GLY A 10 8.93 -16.69 15.18
CA GLY A 10 9.63 -16.50 13.92
C GLY A 10 8.91 -17.29 12.83
N PHE A 11 8.56 -16.63 11.72
CA PHE A 11 7.88 -17.26 10.60
C PHE A 11 8.90 -18.14 9.85
N SER A 12 8.75 -19.47 9.93
CA SER A 12 9.68 -20.45 9.32
C SER A 12 9.05 -21.19 8.13
N GLY A 13 8.19 -20.52 7.35
CA GLY A 13 7.63 -21.06 6.11
C GLY A 13 8.37 -20.54 4.87
N PRO A 14 8.36 -21.26 3.74
CA PRO A 14 8.94 -20.75 2.50
C PRO A 14 8.23 -19.46 2.09
N VAL A 15 9.01 -18.39 1.95
CA VAL A 15 8.54 -17.01 1.67
C VAL A 15 7.77 -16.93 0.35
N ASP A 16 8.02 -17.87 -0.55
CA ASP A 16 7.48 -17.92 -1.92
C ASP A 16 5.96 -18.11 -2.01
N ASN A 17 5.31 -18.62 -0.95
CA ASN A 17 3.86 -18.87 -0.92
C ASN A 17 3.08 -17.91 -0.02
N LEU A 18 3.69 -16.80 0.41
CA LEU A 18 3.01 -15.88 1.31
C LEU A 18 1.94 -15.07 0.56
N LYS A 19 0.68 -15.19 1.02
CA LYS A 19 -0.40 -14.30 0.57
C LYS A 19 -0.05 -12.86 0.90
N ALA A 20 -0.45 -11.94 0.03
CA ALA A 20 -0.28 -10.52 0.30
C ALA A 20 -1.03 -10.11 1.57
N SER A 21 -0.38 -9.32 2.43
CA SER A 21 -1.07 -8.67 3.54
C SER A 21 -1.78 -7.44 3.01
N ASN A 22 -3.09 -7.35 3.25
CA ASN A 22 -3.91 -6.22 2.86
C ASN A 22 -4.25 -5.41 4.10
N PHE A 23 -4.01 -4.10 4.06
CA PHE A 23 -4.28 -3.16 5.14
C PHE A 23 -5.22 -2.09 4.59
N PRO A 24 -6.47 -1.99 5.07
CA PRO A 24 -7.31 -0.86 4.72
C PRO A 24 -6.66 0.42 5.26
N ALA A 25 -6.82 1.50 4.51
CA ALA A 25 -6.26 2.79 4.86
C ALA A 25 -7.33 3.88 4.71
N VAL A 26 -7.17 4.94 5.49
CA VAL A 26 -8.13 6.05 5.56
C VAL A 26 -7.64 7.28 4.81
N LEU A 27 -6.32 7.45 4.70
CA LEU A 27 -5.68 8.58 4.03
C LEU A 27 -4.39 8.11 3.35
N LEU A 28 -4.21 8.51 2.10
CA LEU A 28 -2.94 8.44 1.39
C LEU A 28 -2.60 9.85 0.90
N ARG A 29 -1.44 10.36 1.29
CA ARG A 29 -0.91 11.66 0.89
C ARG A 29 0.43 11.47 0.20
N ILE A 30 0.58 12.08 -0.97
CA ILE A 30 1.79 12.08 -1.78
C ILE A 30 2.00 13.52 -2.24
N GLY A 31 2.99 14.19 -1.64
CA GLY A 31 3.18 15.64 -1.82
C GLY A 31 1.90 16.43 -1.51
N GLU A 32 1.40 17.21 -2.48
CA GLU A 32 0.16 17.97 -2.40
C GLU A 32 -1.10 17.15 -2.74
N TRP A 33 -0.93 15.99 -3.38
CA TRP A 33 -2.04 15.10 -3.68
C TRP A 33 -2.44 14.29 -2.45
N GLU A 34 -3.74 14.20 -2.21
CA GLU A 34 -4.30 13.37 -1.15
C GLU A 34 -5.54 12.62 -1.59
N TYR A 35 -5.70 11.41 -1.06
CA TYR A 35 -6.88 10.60 -1.18
C TYR A 35 -7.39 10.23 0.20
N VAL A 36 -8.63 10.63 0.49
CA VAL A 36 -9.35 10.29 1.71
C VAL A 36 -10.40 9.24 1.38
N SER A 37 -10.28 8.09 2.04
CA SER A 37 -11.22 6.97 1.92
C SER A 37 -12.61 7.39 2.44
N LYS A 38 -13.67 7.11 1.67
CA LYS A 38 -15.05 7.35 2.13
C LYS A 38 -15.65 6.10 2.77
N TYR A 39 -15.30 4.94 2.23
CA TYR A 39 -15.75 3.64 2.69
C TYR A 39 -14.57 2.68 2.84
N GLU A 40 -14.71 1.70 3.72
CA GLU A 40 -13.70 0.65 3.86
C GLU A 40 -13.47 -0.07 2.52
N GLY A 41 -12.20 -0.14 2.11
CA GLY A 41 -11.80 -0.75 0.82
C GLY A 41 -11.61 0.24 -0.33
N ASP A 42 -11.98 1.52 -0.16
CA ASP A 42 -11.68 2.58 -1.14
C ASP A 42 -10.17 2.81 -1.30
N LEU A 43 -9.43 2.67 -0.20
CA LEU A 43 -7.98 2.75 -0.16
C LEU A 43 -7.42 1.53 0.58
N VAL A 44 -6.54 0.78 -0.10
CA VAL A 44 -5.93 -0.43 0.46
C VAL A 44 -4.43 -0.45 0.17
N ALA A 45 -3.64 -0.62 1.23
CA ALA A 45 -2.23 -0.97 1.14
C ALA A 45 -2.08 -2.49 0.99
N LYS A 46 -1.21 -2.95 0.10
CA LYS A 46 -0.88 -4.38 -0.01
C LYS A 46 0.62 -4.61 0.02
N CYS A 47 1.07 -5.45 0.94
CA CYS A 47 2.45 -5.93 0.99
C CYS A 47 2.52 -7.31 0.34
N TYR A 48 3.12 -7.38 -0.84
CA TYR A 48 3.43 -8.64 -1.51
C TYR A 48 4.84 -9.08 -1.14
N PHE A 49 4.99 -9.82 -0.04
CA PHE A 49 6.31 -10.26 0.44
C PHE A 49 7.04 -11.15 -0.57
N ALA A 50 6.36 -12.14 -1.15
CA ALA A 50 6.98 -13.02 -2.17
C ALA A 50 7.40 -12.29 -3.45
N LYS A 51 6.79 -11.13 -3.75
CA LYS A 51 7.10 -10.32 -4.94
C LYS A 51 7.91 -9.06 -4.63
N HIS A 52 8.33 -8.88 -3.38
CA HIS A 52 9.05 -7.71 -2.89
C HIS A 52 8.46 -6.36 -3.35
N LYS A 53 7.13 -6.20 -3.22
CA LYS A 53 6.47 -4.95 -3.59
C LYS A 53 5.41 -4.49 -2.60
N LEU A 54 5.27 -3.18 -2.50
CA LEU A 54 4.19 -2.48 -1.83
C LEU A 54 3.25 -1.92 -2.91
N VAL A 55 1.94 -2.04 -2.69
CA VAL A 55 0.94 -1.58 -3.64
C VAL A 55 -0.09 -0.73 -2.92
N TRP A 56 -0.42 0.43 -3.50
CA TRP A 56 -1.58 1.22 -3.11
C TRP A 56 -2.68 1.01 -4.15
N GLU A 57 -3.85 0.53 -3.73
CA GLU A 57 -5.06 0.52 -4.56
C GLU A 57 -6.00 1.63 -4.10
N VAL A 58 -6.45 2.44 -5.04
CA VAL A 58 -7.28 3.64 -4.82
C VAL A 58 -8.53 3.54 -5.69
N LEU A 59 -9.72 3.63 -5.13
CA LEU A 59 -10.97 3.61 -5.87
C LEU A 59 -11.33 5.01 -6.38
N ASP A 60 -11.54 5.15 -7.69
CA ASP A 60 -11.83 6.41 -8.36
C ASP A 60 -12.92 6.20 -9.42
N GLY A 61 -14.09 6.82 -9.22
CA GLY A 61 -15.20 6.74 -10.16
C GLY A 61 -15.70 5.31 -10.45
N GLY A 62 -15.58 4.40 -9.49
CA GLY A 62 -15.99 3.00 -9.62
C GLY A 62 -14.95 2.07 -10.25
N LEU A 63 -13.78 2.58 -10.62
CA LEU A 63 -12.63 1.80 -11.09
C LEU A 63 -11.46 1.96 -10.14
N LYS A 64 -10.60 0.94 -10.04
CA LYS A 64 -9.39 1.04 -9.23
C LYS A 64 -8.22 1.62 -10.01
N ASN A 65 -7.51 2.55 -9.40
CA ASN A 65 -6.15 2.92 -9.75
C ASN A 65 -5.17 2.21 -8.80
N LYS A 66 -3.96 1.97 -9.28
CA LYS A 66 -2.92 1.24 -8.54
C LYS A 66 -1.58 1.92 -8.69
N ILE A 67 -0.90 2.14 -7.57
CA ILE A 67 0.51 2.55 -7.48
C ILE A 67 1.30 1.33 -7.01
N GLU A 68 2.27 0.89 -7.79
CA GLU A 68 3.13 -0.25 -7.49
C GLU A 68 4.56 0.22 -7.21
N ILE A 69 5.08 -0.15 -6.04
CA ILE A 69 6.37 0.27 -5.51
C ILE A 69 7.19 -1.00 -5.25
N GLU A 70 8.28 -1.17 -6.00
CA GLU A 70 9.27 -2.20 -5.70
C GLU A 70 9.98 -1.88 -4.39
N TRP A 71 10.27 -2.88 -3.57
CA TRP A 71 10.95 -2.65 -2.28
C TRP A 71 12.34 -2.04 -2.45
N GLU A 72 13.05 -2.37 -3.52
CA GLU A 72 14.33 -1.72 -3.86
C GLU A 72 14.21 -0.22 -4.12
N ALA A 73 13.01 0.26 -4.44
CA ALA A 73 12.75 1.68 -4.60
C ALA A 73 12.56 2.37 -3.24
N ILE A 74 12.36 1.65 -2.13
CA ILE A 74 12.14 2.24 -0.81
C ILE A 74 13.50 2.51 -0.15
N ILE A 75 13.84 3.78 -0.01
CA ILE A 75 15.09 4.24 0.63
C ILE A 75 14.90 4.68 2.08
N GLY A 76 13.66 4.74 2.54
CA GLY A 76 13.32 5.06 3.93
C GLY A 76 11.91 4.60 4.27
N LEU A 77 11.71 4.14 5.51
CA LEU A 77 10.42 3.71 6.00
C LEU A 77 10.29 4.07 7.48
N LYS A 78 9.16 4.67 7.85
CA LYS A 78 8.82 5.00 9.23
C LYS A 78 7.39 4.57 9.50
N ALA A 79 7.24 3.62 10.42
CA ALA A 79 5.94 3.22 10.94
C ALA A 79 5.74 3.79 12.34
N HIS A 80 4.52 4.22 12.63
CA HIS A 80 4.10 4.63 13.97
C HIS A 80 2.77 3.95 14.27
N CYS A 81 2.75 3.11 15.30
CA CYS A 81 1.60 2.28 15.67
C CYS A 81 1.27 2.54 17.15
N PRO A 82 0.45 3.56 17.46
CA PRO A 82 0.06 3.84 18.83
C PRO A 82 -0.92 2.78 19.35
N ASP A 83 -0.91 2.52 20.66
CA ASP A 83 -1.85 1.56 21.29
C ASP A 83 -3.31 2.00 21.16
N ASN A 84 -3.53 3.33 21.15
CA ASN A 84 -4.84 3.96 21.04
C ASN A 84 -4.84 4.96 19.87
N GLY A 85 -5.07 4.47 18.65
CA GLY A 85 -5.24 5.33 17.47
C GLY A 85 -4.83 4.65 16.16
N PRO A 86 -5.05 5.31 15.01
CA PRO A 86 -4.66 4.76 13.72
C PRO A 86 -3.14 4.69 13.58
N GLY A 87 -2.66 3.59 13.00
CA GLY A 87 -1.27 3.46 12.59
C GLY A 87 -0.96 4.37 11.40
N THR A 88 0.28 4.84 11.30
CA THR A 88 0.75 5.58 10.13
C THR A 88 1.99 4.92 9.55
N LEU A 89 2.07 4.88 8.22
CA LEU A 89 3.20 4.41 7.45
C LEU A 89 3.68 5.53 6.54
N THR A 90 4.92 5.97 6.73
CA THR A 90 5.62 6.89 5.83
C THR A 90 6.69 6.11 5.10
N ILE A 91 6.76 6.28 3.78
CA ILE A 91 7.80 5.69 2.93
C ILE A 91 8.49 6.78 2.12
N VAL A 92 9.77 6.56 1.86
CA VAL A 92 10.60 7.42 1.03
C VAL A 92 11.07 6.60 -0.17
N LEU A 93 10.82 7.11 -1.38
CA LEU A 93 11.14 6.43 -2.64
C LEU A 93 12.40 7.04 -3.28
N GLY A 94 13.32 6.17 -3.69
CA GLY A 94 14.50 6.50 -4.50
C GLY A 94 14.29 6.30 -6.00
N LYS A 95 13.22 5.60 -6.40
CA LYS A 95 12.81 5.41 -7.80
C LYS A 95 11.32 5.69 -7.96
N GLN A 96 10.93 6.12 -9.16
CA GLN A 96 9.53 6.37 -9.51
C GLN A 96 8.70 5.07 -9.44
N PRO A 97 7.49 5.09 -8.87
CA PRO A 97 6.58 3.95 -8.88
C PRO A 97 5.95 3.71 -10.25
N LEU A 98 5.31 2.54 -10.41
CA LEU A 98 4.55 2.18 -11.60
C LEU A 98 3.05 2.41 -11.37
N PHE A 99 2.33 2.84 -12.41
CA PHE A 99 0.91 3.16 -12.32
C PHE A 99 0.08 2.25 -13.21
N PHE A 100 -1.04 1.78 -12.68
CA PHE A 100 -2.00 0.96 -13.42
C PHE A 100 -3.44 1.41 -13.13
N ARG A 101 -4.32 1.22 -14.10
CA ARG A 101 -5.77 1.44 -13.97
C ARG A 101 -6.51 0.16 -14.32
N GLU A 102 -7.57 -0.13 -13.57
CA GLU A 102 -8.48 -1.21 -13.86
C GLU A 102 -9.30 -0.89 -15.11
N THR A 103 -9.34 -1.82 -16.05
CA THR A 103 -10.27 -1.74 -17.18
C THR A 103 -11.66 -2.15 -16.73
N ASN A 104 -12.72 -1.64 -17.40
CA ASN A 104 -14.11 -1.89 -17.03
C ASN A 104 -14.36 -3.37 -16.62
N PRO A 105 -14.70 -3.64 -15.34
CA PRO A 105 -14.74 -4.99 -14.82
C PRO A 105 -15.78 -5.84 -15.56
N GLN A 106 -15.36 -7.02 -16.00
CA GLN A 106 -16.23 -7.97 -16.67
C GLN A 106 -16.72 -9.01 -15.66
N PRO A 107 -18.04 -9.28 -15.58
CA PRO A 107 -18.58 -10.28 -14.67
C PRO A 107 -17.84 -11.61 -14.82
N ARG A 108 -17.44 -12.21 -13.69
CA ARG A 108 -16.77 -13.53 -13.62
C ARG A 108 -15.35 -13.58 -14.23
N LYS A 109 -14.74 -12.44 -14.57
CA LYS A 109 -13.33 -12.37 -14.99
C LYS A 109 -12.47 -11.74 -13.91
N HIS A 110 -11.18 -12.12 -13.90
CA HIS A 110 -10.19 -11.46 -13.07
C HIS A 110 -10.02 -9.99 -13.48
N THR A 111 -9.72 -9.13 -12.51
CA THR A 111 -9.36 -7.74 -12.75
C THR A 111 -8.19 -7.67 -13.73
N VAL A 112 -8.39 -6.91 -14.80
CA VAL A 112 -7.35 -6.61 -15.79
C VAL A 112 -6.78 -5.23 -15.49
N TRP A 113 -5.47 -5.19 -15.31
CA TRP A 113 -4.71 -3.97 -15.04
C TRP A 113 -4.03 -3.50 -16.32
N GLN A 114 -4.23 -2.25 -16.68
CA GLN A 114 -3.54 -1.60 -17.79
C GLN A 114 -2.58 -0.56 -17.25
N ALA A 115 -1.34 -0.52 -17.76
CA ALA A 115 -0.39 0.53 -17.41
C ALA A 115 -0.95 1.91 -17.80
N THR A 116 -0.77 2.89 -16.93
CA THR A 116 -1.26 4.26 -17.13
C THR A 116 -0.18 5.27 -16.74
N THR A 117 -0.44 6.54 -17.06
CA THR A 117 0.31 7.69 -16.55
C THR A 117 -0.09 7.99 -15.11
N ASP A 118 0.73 8.82 -14.45
CA ASP A 118 0.50 9.24 -13.07
C ASP A 118 -0.84 9.98 -12.91
N PHE A 119 -1.73 9.40 -12.09
CA PHE A 119 -3.05 9.94 -11.79
C PHE A 119 -3.07 10.85 -10.56
N THR A 120 -1.91 11.11 -9.95
CA THR A 120 -1.72 11.98 -8.79
C THR A 120 -1.26 13.39 -9.18
N ASN A 121 -1.59 13.83 -10.39
CA ASN A 121 -1.13 15.10 -10.98
C ASN A 121 0.41 15.26 -11.02
N GLY A 122 1.13 14.14 -11.15
CA GLY A 122 2.59 14.13 -11.19
C GLY A 122 3.26 14.06 -9.82
N GLU A 123 2.50 14.09 -8.73
CA GLU A 123 3.06 14.09 -7.37
C GLU A 123 3.82 12.79 -7.08
N ALA A 124 3.26 11.63 -7.41
CA ALA A 124 3.91 10.33 -7.23
C ALA A 124 5.12 10.12 -8.16
N SER A 125 5.18 10.85 -9.27
CA SER A 125 6.33 10.83 -10.18
C SER A 125 7.47 11.74 -9.73
N ASN A 126 7.14 12.88 -9.11
CA ASN A 126 8.11 13.91 -8.74
C ASN A 126 8.57 13.82 -7.27
N TYR A 127 7.68 13.39 -6.37
CA TYR A 127 7.96 13.37 -4.94
C TYR A 127 8.48 12.03 -4.46
N ARG A 128 9.52 12.13 -3.64
CA ARG A 128 10.15 10.99 -2.97
C ARG A 128 9.45 10.59 -1.67
N TYR A 129 8.36 11.21 -1.26
CA TYR A 129 7.74 10.99 0.05
C TYR A 129 6.26 10.64 -0.10
N SER A 130 5.85 9.52 0.50
CA SER A 130 4.44 9.14 0.63
C SER A 130 4.10 8.87 2.09
N PHE A 131 2.96 9.39 2.54
CA PHE A 131 2.43 9.25 3.89
C PHE A 131 1.06 8.58 3.82
N CYS A 132 0.86 7.54 4.62
CA CYS A 132 -0.42 6.84 4.70
C CYS A 132 -0.86 6.63 6.16
N THR A 133 -2.16 6.76 6.40
CA THR A 133 -2.82 6.41 7.66
C THR A 133 -3.64 5.14 7.47
N LEU A 134 -3.37 4.13 8.29
CA LEU A 134 -4.02 2.82 8.29
C LEU A 134 -5.28 2.84 9.16
N SER A 135 -6.29 2.05 8.80
CA SER A 135 -7.44 1.84 9.69
C SER A 135 -7.05 0.90 10.85
N THR A 136 -7.62 1.15 12.03
CA THR A 136 -7.59 0.23 13.19
C THR A 136 -8.58 -0.90 13.03
#